data_AF-A0A6N7QYE1-F1
#
_entry.id   AF-A0A6N7QYE1-F1
#
_cell.length_a   1.000
_cell.length_b   1.000
_cell.length_c   1.000
_cell.angle_alpha   90.00
_cell.angle_beta   90.00
_cell.angle_gamma   90.00
#
_symmetry.space_group_name_H-M   'P 1'
#
loop_
_entity.id
_entity.type
_entity.pdbx_description
1 polymer ?
#
loop_
_entity_poly.entity_id
_entity_poly.type
_entity_poly.pdbx_seq_one_letter_code
_entity_poly.pdbx_strand_id
1 'polypeptide(L)'
;MASVNEKIKSKEVVATSSEGIEQLGYIFWYSVTSNVEVTRIELEQQFQTIGIDENWLPNPIRSSDAFRRATKEVQRKKVPTSDPNMFQNFLVREVYSDNKLIQRNIVIETVDHNGKRLDYDSNATVMQLNKEDNSFSIQSSNNTASELAEQAKQRFQKYIDYYSAQQLRVMINKYLSSLAPTPVRSNGGVYFIPQSFSKDLKKLQLLCEYLQSEGVSVPLQDTSENKNLVLSKLENEMKEVLNRCKELSDQENLKKQIYKDSIEEARRVANTYKAYKETLTIDVNNLEEMLNDLRISAVELTQKITK
;
A
#
# COMPACT_ATOMS: atom_id res chain seq x y z
N MET A 1 41.39 0.73 26.14
CA MET A 1 39.91 0.78 26.27
C MET A 1 39.29 0.98 24.90
N ALA A 2 39.43 -0.02 24.03
CA ALA A 2 38.87 -0.02 22.67
C ALA A 2 38.12 -1.34 22.52
N SER A 3 36.91 -1.39 23.04
CA SER A 3 36.03 -2.56 22.98
C SER A 3 34.69 -2.16 23.56
N VAL A 4 33.73 -1.81 22.69
CA VAL A 4 32.27 -2.01 22.82
C VAL A 4 31.59 -1.43 21.55
N ASN A 5 32.13 -0.35 20.96
CA ASN A 5 31.45 0.38 19.86
C ASN A 5 31.64 -0.14 18.43
N GLU A 6 32.48 -1.14 18.17
CA GLU A 6 32.63 -1.72 16.81
C GLU A 6 31.79 -2.98 16.56
N LYS A 7 31.14 -3.55 17.60
CA LYS A 7 30.35 -4.79 17.48
C LYS A 7 28.91 -4.61 16.98
N ILE A 8 28.50 -3.41 16.56
CA ILE A 8 27.12 -3.13 16.09
C ILE A 8 27.04 -2.91 14.56
N LYS A 9 28.16 -2.91 13.83
CA LYS A 9 28.18 -2.61 12.38
C LYS A 9 28.11 -3.80 11.42
N SER A 10 27.90 -5.01 11.91
CA SER A 10 27.65 -6.18 11.06
C SER A 10 26.55 -7.04 11.66
N LYS A 11 25.29 -6.76 11.33
CA LYS A 11 24.21 -7.74 11.48
C LYS A 11 24.30 -8.75 10.33
N GLU A 12 25.41 -9.48 10.29
CA GLU A 12 25.38 -10.84 9.78
C GLU A 12 24.70 -11.65 10.88
N VAL A 13 23.41 -11.90 10.70
CA VAL A 13 22.73 -12.98 11.41
C VAL A 13 23.48 -14.25 11.02
N VAL A 14 24.09 -14.89 12.02
CA VAL A 14 24.84 -16.14 11.87
C VAL A 14 23.99 -17.15 11.11
N ALA A 15 24.29 -17.29 9.82
CA ALA A 15 23.86 -18.44 9.04
C ALA A 15 24.72 -19.60 9.54
N THR A 16 24.12 -20.50 10.31
CA THR A 16 24.72 -21.81 10.55
C THR A 16 24.87 -22.48 9.19
N SER A 17 26.11 -22.54 8.70
CA SER A 17 26.54 -23.41 7.63
C SER A 17 26.23 -24.85 8.03
N SER A 18 25.01 -25.28 7.69
CA SER A 18 24.54 -26.65 7.81
C SER A 18 24.57 -27.22 6.41
N GLU A 19 25.74 -27.75 6.04
CA GLU A 19 25.86 -28.63 4.89
C GLU A 19 24.81 -29.75 5.04
N GLY A 20 23.77 -29.73 4.21
CA GLY A 20 22.79 -30.80 4.08
C GLY A 20 21.34 -30.50 4.46
N ILE A 21 20.99 -29.32 4.98
CA ILE A 21 19.57 -28.98 5.22
C ILE A 21 19.03 -28.20 4.03
N GLU A 22 18.13 -28.82 3.26
CA GLU A 22 17.40 -28.15 2.18
C GLU A 22 16.64 -26.93 2.73
N GLN A 23 16.51 -25.88 1.92
CA GLN A 23 15.85 -24.65 2.33
C GLN A 23 14.41 -24.63 1.81
N LEU A 24 13.45 -24.42 2.70
CA LEU A 24 12.02 -24.35 2.38
C LEU A 24 11.67 -23.05 1.63
N GLY A 25 12.28 -21.94 2.06
CA GLY A 25 12.02 -20.62 1.54
C GLY A 25 12.51 -19.54 2.48
N TYR A 26 11.79 -18.42 2.57
CA TYR A 26 12.17 -17.26 3.37
C TYR A 26 10.99 -16.70 4.14
N ILE A 27 11.23 -16.25 5.37
CA ILE A 27 10.36 -15.31 6.08
C ILE A 27 10.76 -13.90 5.67
N PHE A 28 9.84 -13.13 5.11
CA PHE A 28 10.04 -11.78 4.60
C PHE A 28 9.11 -10.77 5.27
N TRP A 29 9.64 -9.60 5.58
CA TRP A 29 8.87 -8.42 5.95
C TRP A 29 9.52 -7.17 5.38
N TYR A 30 8.73 -6.11 5.24
CA TYR A 30 9.21 -4.86 4.69
C TYR A 30 8.51 -3.67 5.36
N SER A 31 9.15 -2.51 5.32
CA SER A 31 8.56 -1.23 5.69
C SER A 31 9.00 -0.15 4.73
N VAL A 32 8.08 0.75 4.36
CA VAL A 32 8.37 1.86 3.43
C VAL A 32 8.45 3.15 4.22
N THR A 33 9.59 3.83 4.13
CA THR A 33 9.82 5.12 4.79
C THR A 33 8.91 6.22 4.22
N SER A 34 8.55 7.21 5.04
CA SER A 34 7.77 8.37 4.60
C SER A 34 8.60 9.39 3.82
N ASN A 35 9.92 9.31 3.89
CA ASN A 35 10.84 10.37 3.48
C ASN A 35 11.60 10.07 2.19
N VAL A 36 11.16 9.09 1.41
CA VAL A 36 11.82 8.77 0.13
C VAL A 36 11.35 9.75 -0.96
N GLU A 37 12.31 10.30 -1.68
CA GLU A 37 12.09 11.16 -2.83
C GLU A 37 12.63 10.42 -4.04
N VAL A 38 11.72 9.79 -4.78
CA VAL A 38 12.05 9.07 -6.02
C VAL A 38 11.11 9.53 -7.13
N THR A 39 11.72 9.98 -8.22
CA THR A 39 11.02 10.35 -9.44
C THR A 39 10.70 9.11 -10.27
N ARG A 40 9.86 9.29 -11.31
CA ARG A 40 9.56 8.20 -12.23
C ARG A 40 10.80 7.70 -12.99
N ILE A 41 11.62 8.62 -13.49
CA ILE A 41 12.80 8.30 -14.29
C ILE A 41 13.81 7.51 -13.44
N GLU A 42 14.06 7.95 -12.21
CA GLU A 42 14.95 7.26 -11.28
C GLU A 42 14.45 5.85 -10.96
N LEU A 43 13.15 5.69 -10.75
CA LEU A 43 12.55 4.38 -10.46
C LEU A 43 12.61 3.43 -11.66
N GLU A 44 12.36 3.93 -12.87
CA GLU A 44 12.49 3.19 -14.13
C GLU A 44 13.92 2.68 -14.34
N GLN A 45 14.92 3.55 -14.16
CA GLN A 45 16.33 3.18 -14.24
C GLN A 45 16.71 2.12 -13.20
N GLN A 46 16.16 2.24 -11.99
CA GLN A 46 16.44 1.27 -10.94
C GLN A 46 15.80 -0.09 -11.22
N PHE A 47 14.61 -0.13 -11.81
CA PHE A 47 13.97 -1.39 -12.23
C PHE A 47 14.82 -2.13 -13.26
N GLN A 48 15.32 -1.40 -14.26
CA GLN A 48 16.23 -1.96 -15.26
C GLN A 48 17.53 -2.48 -14.62
N THR A 49 18.10 -1.72 -13.69
CA THR A 49 19.33 -2.09 -12.97
C THR A 49 19.16 -3.36 -12.12
N ILE A 50 18.02 -3.50 -11.42
CA ILE A 50 17.72 -4.68 -10.58
C ILE A 50 17.24 -5.87 -11.42
N GLY A 51 16.69 -5.62 -12.62
CA GLY A 51 16.05 -6.64 -13.46
C GLY A 51 14.63 -6.97 -13.01
N ILE A 52 13.88 -5.96 -12.55
CA ILE A 52 12.43 -6.04 -12.29
C ILE A 52 11.69 -5.58 -13.55
N ASP A 53 10.68 -6.34 -13.96
CA ASP A 53 9.83 -6.00 -15.11
C ASP A 53 9.10 -4.65 -14.88
N GLU A 54 9.11 -3.79 -15.89
CA GLU A 54 8.46 -2.48 -15.89
C GLU A 54 6.94 -2.56 -15.66
N ASN A 55 6.31 -3.71 -15.87
CA ASN A 55 4.91 -3.97 -15.52
C ASN A 55 4.62 -3.79 -14.02
N TRP A 56 5.64 -3.86 -13.17
CA TRP A 56 5.51 -3.59 -11.74
C TRP A 56 5.59 -2.10 -11.40
N LEU A 57 5.95 -1.22 -12.34
CA LEU A 57 6.05 0.20 -12.08
C LEU A 57 4.69 0.79 -11.71
N PRO A 58 4.65 1.74 -10.77
CA PRO A 58 3.46 2.51 -10.52
C PRO A 58 3.11 3.36 -11.76
N ASN A 59 1.82 3.68 -11.89
CA ASN A 59 1.35 4.62 -12.89
C ASN A 59 2.11 5.97 -12.78
N PRO A 60 2.22 6.74 -13.88
CA PRO A 60 2.79 8.09 -13.83
C PRO A 60 2.07 8.95 -12.79
N ILE A 61 2.83 9.85 -12.15
CA ILE A 61 2.27 10.81 -11.20
C ILE A 61 1.34 11.73 -11.96
N ARG A 62 0.07 11.76 -11.55
CA ARG A 62 -0.94 12.66 -12.12
C ARG A 62 -0.93 13.95 -11.32
N SER A 63 -0.84 15.09 -12.00
CA SER A 63 -0.93 16.42 -11.37
C SER A 63 -2.21 16.57 -10.55
N SER A 64 -3.33 16.00 -11.03
CA SER A 64 -4.60 15.95 -10.32
C SER A 64 -4.49 15.28 -8.93
N ASP A 65 -3.76 14.16 -8.83
CA ASP A 65 -3.59 13.43 -7.56
C ASP A 65 -2.59 14.15 -6.66
N ALA A 66 -1.51 14.68 -7.23
CA ALA A 66 -0.55 15.51 -6.53
C ALA A 66 -1.21 16.75 -5.90
N PHE A 67 -2.07 17.45 -6.65
CA PHE A 67 -2.80 18.62 -6.18
C PHE A 67 -3.81 18.29 -5.08
N ARG A 68 -4.58 17.20 -5.24
CA ARG A 68 -5.50 16.74 -4.19
C ARG A 68 -4.76 16.38 -2.91
N ARG A 69 -3.60 15.70 -3.02
CA ARG A 69 -2.74 15.37 -1.89
C ARG A 69 -2.22 16.64 -1.21
N ALA A 70 -1.58 17.54 -1.96
CA ALA A 70 -0.99 18.77 -1.45
C ALA A 70 -2.02 19.67 -0.74
N THR A 71 -3.19 19.89 -1.36
CA THR A 71 -4.26 20.72 -0.79
C THR A 71 -4.95 20.04 0.40
N LYS A 72 -4.99 18.70 0.48
CA LYS A 72 -5.62 18.01 1.62
C LYS A 72 -4.81 18.15 2.90
N GLU A 73 -3.48 18.13 2.80
CA GLU A 73 -2.59 18.10 3.97
C GLU A 73 -2.45 19.45 4.69
N VAL A 74 -2.85 20.55 4.06
CA VAL A 74 -2.84 21.88 4.69
C VAL A 74 -4.06 22.14 5.57
N GLN A 75 -5.03 21.22 5.61
CA GLN A 75 -6.16 21.35 6.54
C GLN A 75 -5.69 21.43 8.00
N ARG A 76 -6.36 22.27 8.78
CA ARG A 76 -6.16 22.40 10.22
C ARG A 76 -7.49 22.34 10.94
N LYS A 77 -7.52 21.71 12.11
CA LYS A 77 -8.71 21.63 12.95
C LYS A 77 -8.39 22.16 14.33
N LYS A 78 -9.39 22.72 15.01
CA LYS A 78 -9.29 23.27 16.36
C LYS A 78 -8.17 24.32 16.49
N VAL A 79 -8.03 25.20 15.50
CA VAL A 79 -7.11 26.33 15.56
C VAL A 79 -7.69 27.35 16.56
N PRO A 80 -6.97 27.72 17.63
CA PRO A 80 -7.47 28.70 18.60
C PRO A 80 -7.76 30.05 17.95
N THR A 81 -8.80 30.74 18.44
CA THR A 81 -9.09 32.13 18.07
C THR A 81 -8.73 33.08 19.22
N SER A 82 -9.00 34.37 19.07
CA SER A 82 -8.90 35.34 20.18
C SER A 82 -9.91 35.07 21.29
N ASP A 83 -11.02 34.38 21.01
CA ASP A 83 -11.95 33.90 22.03
C ASP A 83 -11.56 32.47 22.45
N PRO A 84 -11.24 32.23 23.75
CA PRO A 84 -10.84 30.91 24.24
C PRO A 84 -11.93 29.83 24.11
N ASN A 85 -13.20 30.22 23.93
CA ASN A 85 -14.32 29.28 23.75
C ASN A 85 -14.61 28.96 22.28
N MET A 86 -13.88 29.55 21.34
CA MET A 86 -14.08 29.38 19.91
C MET A 86 -12.82 28.88 19.20
N PHE A 87 -13.03 27.97 18.26
CA PHE A 87 -11.98 27.43 17.40
C PHE A 87 -12.34 27.60 15.93
N GLN A 88 -11.33 27.70 15.09
CA GLN A 88 -11.46 27.65 13.63
C GLN A 88 -10.96 26.32 13.06
N ASN A 89 -11.72 25.77 12.13
CA ASN A 89 -11.32 24.66 11.28
C ASN A 89 -11.09 25.17 9.86
N PHE A 90 -9.88 25.00 9.35
CA PHE A 90 -9.54 25.23 7.95
C PHE A 90 -9.65 23.91 7.21
N LEU A 91 -10.76 23.73 6.49
CA LEU A 91 -11.07 22.48 5.80
C LEU A 91 -10.94 22.67 4.29
N VAL A 92 -10.54 21.63 3.57
CA VAL A 92 -10.39 21.69 2.12
C VAL A 92 -11.52 20.90 1.48
N ARG A 93 -12.29 21.58 0.62
CA ARG A 93 -13.44 21.02 -0.10
C ARG A 93 -13.19 21.06 -1.59
N GLU A 94 -13.51 19.98 -2.28
CA GLU A 94 -13.55 19.97 -3.74
C GLU A 94 -14.86 20.60 -4.18
N VAL A 95 -14.76 21.68 -4.95
CA VAL A 95 -15.92 22.44 -5.44
C VAL A 95 -16.28 21.99 -6.84
N TYR A 96 -15.26 21.79 -7.69
CA TYR A 96 -15.43 21.42 -9.08
C TYR A 96 -14.22 20.63 -9.58
N SER A 97 -14.46 19.65 -10.46
CA SER A 97 -13.40 18.93 -11.18
C SER A 97 -13.96 18.45 -12.51
N ASP A 98 -13.28 18.78 -13.61
CA ASP A 98 -13.55 18.24 -14.94
C ASP A 98 -12.24 17.77 -15.60
N ASN A 99 -12.20 17.64 -16.92
CA ASN A 99 -11.01 17.20 -17.64
C ASN A 99 -9.91 18.28 -17.76
N LYS A 100 -10.22 19.55 -17.47
CA LYS A 100 -9.31 20.69 -17.65
C LYS A 100 -8.90 21.35 -16.35
N LEU A 101 -9.77 21.36 -15.34
CA LEU A 101 -9.63 22.13 -14.13
C LEU A 101 -9.98 21.27 -12.90
N ILE A 102 -9.28 21.52 -11.79
CA ILE A 102 -9.76 21.15 -10.45
C ILE A 102 -9.80 22.41 -9.61
N GLN A 103 -10.93 22.68 -8.97
CA GLN A 103 -11.05 23.71 -7.97
C GLN A 103 -11.30 23.09 -6.59
N ARG A 104 -10.45 23.48 -5.64
CA ARG A 104 -10.62 23.15 -4.22
C ARG A 104 -10.56 24.43 -3.41
N ASN A 105 -11.47 24.59 -2.46
CA ASN A 105 -11.49 25.75 -1.59
C ASN A 105 -11.02 25.38 -0.19
N ILE A 106 -10.30 26.29 0.45
CA ILE A 106 -10.18 26.30 1.90
C ILE A 106 -11.42 27.02 2.42
N VAL A 107 -12.17 26.32 3.27
CA VAL A 107 -13.34 26.82 3.98
C VAL A 107 -12.98 26.99 5.45
N ILE A 108 -13.54 28.01 6.09
CA ILE A 108 -13.34 28.29 7.51
C ILE A 108 -14.63 27.96 8.24
N GLU A 109 -14.59 26.99 9.15
CA GLU A 109 -15.69 26.74 10.07
C GLU A 109 -15.31 27.26 11.46
N THR A 110 -16.10 28.17 12.01
CA THR A 110 -15.94 28.57 13.41
C THR A 110 -16.85 27.70 14.27
N VAL A 111 -16.30 27.09 15.31
CA VAL A 111 -17.00 26.16 16.21
C VAL A 111 -16.78 26.55 17.68
N ASP A 112 -17.73 26.20 18.54
CA ASP A 112 -17.54 26.32 20.00
C ASP A 112 -16.68 25.17 20.57
N HIS A 113 -16.44 25.19 21.89
CA HIS A 113 -15.71 24.13 22.61
C HIS A 113 -16.35 22.73 22.48
N ASN A 114 -17.67 22.66 22.23
CA ASN A 114 -18.40 21.41 22.02
C ASN A 114 -18.39 20.96 20.55
N GLY A 115 -17.76 21.73 19.66
CA GLY A 115 -17.71 21.46 18.22
C GLY A 115 -18.98 21.83 17.46
N LYS A 116 -19.91 22.57 18.09
CA LYS A 116 -21.09 23.11 17.41
C LYS A 116 -20.65 24.23 16.48
N ARG A 117 -21.04 24.15 15.20
CA ARG A 117 -20.75 25.18 14.20
C ARG A 117 -21.51 26.48 14.50
N LEU A 118 -20.75 27.57 14.56
CA LEU A 118 -21.23 28.93 14.79
C LEU A 118 -21.23 29.75 13.50
N ASP A 119 -20.20 29.59 12.66
CA ASP A 119 -20.05 30.32 11.40
C ASP A 119 -19.36 29.46 10.33
N TYR A 120 -19.55 29.83 9.05
CA TYR A 120 -19.04 29.10 7.89
C TYR A 120 -18.72 30.02 6.71
N ASP A 121 -17.43 30.22 6.42
CA ASP A 121 -16.97 30.84 5.18
C ASP A 121 -16.58 29.76 4.16
N SER A 122 -17.37 29.66 3.10
CA SER A 122 -17.21 28.67 2.04
C SER A 122 -16.12 28.98 0.99
N ASN A 123 -15.63 30.22 0.95
CA ASN A 123 -14.76 30.72 -0.12
C ASN A 123 -13.54 31.51 0.40
N ALA A 124 -13.12 31.26 1.64
CA ALA A 124 -11.98 31.96 2.26
C ALA A 124 -10.71 31.91 1.39
N THR A 125 -10.46 30.80 0.70
CA THR A 125 -9.45 30.72 -0.36
C THR A 125 -9.84 29.74 -1.44
N VAL A 126 -9.75 30.16 -2.70
CA VAL A 126 -9.95 29.34 -3.90
C VAL A 126 -8.58 28.90 -4.42
N MET A 127 -8.40 27.59 -4.57
CA MET A 127 -7.21 26.99 -5.18
C MET A 127 -7.62 26.27 -6.46
N GLN A 128 -6.95 26.56 -7.58
CA GLN A 128 -7.24 25.93 -8.86
C GLN A 128 -5.99 25.32 -9.48
N LEU A 129 -6.16 24.10 -10.02
CA LEU A 129 -5.19 23.44 -10.89
C LEU A 129 -5.73 23.44 -12.31
N ASN A 130 -5.02 24.05 -13.24
CA ASN A 130 -5.18 23.79 -14.66
C ASN A 130 -4.40 22.52 -15.03
N LYS A 131 -5.09 21.53 -15.60
CA LYS A 131 -4.53 20.22 -15.94
C LYS A 131 -3.75 20.21 -17.25
N GLU A 132 -3.94 21.21 -18.10
CA GLU A 132 -3.25 21.31 -19.40
C GLU A 132 -1.79 21.76 -19.21
N ASP A 133 -1.55 22.72 -18.32
CA ASP A 133 -0.21 23.30 -18.06
C ASP A 133 0.31 23.06 -16.63
N ASN A 134 -0.45 22.36 -15.79
CA ASN A 134 -0.16 22.12 -14.37
C ASN A 134 -0.02 23.40 -13.53
N SER A 135 -0.58 24.52 -13.97
CA SER A 135 -0.53 25.77 -13.21
C SER A 135 -1.45 25.72 -11.98
N PHE A 136 -0.90 26.14 -10.83
CA PHE A 136 -1.62 26.26 -9.56
C PHE A 136 -1.81 27.75 -9.24
N SER A 137 -3.07 28.22 -9.32
CA SER A 137 -3.49 29.56 -8.91
C SER A 137 -4.20 29.58 -7.55
N ILE A 138 -4.02 30.69 -6.82
CA ILE A 138 -4.59 30.93 -5.49
C ILE A 138 -5.29 32.29 -5.54
N GLN A 139 -6.52 32.34 -5.05
CA GLN A 139 -7.27 33.59 -4.80
C GLN A 139 -7.79 33.54 -3.37
N SER A 140 -7.38 34.48 -2.54
CA SER A 140 -7.70 34.45 -1.10
C SER A 140 -8.34 35.75 -0.64
N SER A 141 -9.30 35.62 0.28
CA SER A 141 -9.89 36.73 1.05
C SER A 141 -9.45 36.72 2.52
N ASN A 142 -8.67 35.72 2.94
CA ASN A 142 -8.26 35.51 4.33
C ASN A 142 -6.77 35.16 4.45
N ASN A 143 -6.02 35.93 5.23
CA ASN A 143 -4.57 35.80 5.34
C ASN A 143 -4.12 34.40 5.79
N THR A 144 -4.71 33.85 6.85
CA THR A 144 -4.34 32.51 7.37
C THR A 144 -4.65 31.42 6.35
N ALA A 145 -5.80 31.49 5.68
CA ALA A 145 -6.14 30.56 4.61
C ALA A 145 -5.19 30.71 3.40
N SER A 146 -4.76 31.94 3.08
CA SER A 146 -3.77 32.21 2.03
C SER A 146 -2.43 31.55 2.34
N GLU A 147 -1.93 31.65 3.58
CA GLU A 147 -0.68 31.01 3.99
C GLU A 147 -0.76 29.48 3.87
N LEU A 148 -1.89 28.88 4.24
CA LEU A 148 -2.13 27.45 4.06
C LEU A 148 -2.19 27.07 2.57
N ALA A 149 -2.78 27.90 1.71
CA ALA A 149 -2.81 27.66 0.28
C ALA A 149 -1.40 27.75 -0.35
N GLU A 150 -0.57 28.70 0.07
CA GLU A 150 0.83 28.78 -0.39
C GLU A 150 1.65 27.56 0.05
N GLN A 151 1.45 27.06 1.27
CA GLN A 151 2.03 25.78 1.68
C GLN A 151 1.58 24.62 0.78
N ALA A 152 0.31 24.62 0.35
CA ALA A 152 -0.20 23.60 -0.57
C ALA A 152 0.47 23.72 -1.94
N LYS A 153 0.71 24.94 -2.44
CA LYS A 153 1.40 25.18 -3.71
C LYS A 153 2.86 24.70 -3.67
N GLN A 154 3.59 24.98 -2.59
CA GLN A 154 4.95 24.46 -2.39
C GLN A 154 4.98 22.93 -2.36
N ARG A 155 4.02 22.29 -1.65
CA ARG A 155 3.90 20.83 -1.64
C ARG A 155 3.56 20.27 -3.00
N PHE A 156 2.68 20.93 -3.76
CA PHE A 156 2.30 20.50 -5.10
C PHE A 156 3.50 20.46 -6.05
N GLN A 157 4.34 21.49 -6.03
CA GLN A 157 5.57 21.55 -6.83
C GLN A 157 6.47 20.34 -6.56
N LYS A 158 6.54 19.87 -5.31
CA LYS A 158 7.25 18.62 -4.99
C LYS A 158 6.47 17.38 -5.45
N TYR A 159 5.17 17.34 -5.21
CA TYR A 159 4.35 16.13 -5.39
C TYR A 159 4.08 15.75 -6.83
N ILE A 160 4.33 16.63 -7.79
CA ILE A 160 4.25 16.32 -9.22
C ILE A 160 5.44 15.49 -9.70
N ASP A 161 6.59 15.62 -9.03
CA ASP A 161 7.84 14.95 -9.44
C ASP A 161 8.12 13.67 -8.66
N TYR A 162 7.71 13.61 -7.39
CA TYR A 162 8.07 12.51 -6.48
C TYR A 162 6.89 11.61 -6.09
N TYR A 163 7.13 10.29 -6.14
CA TYR A 163 6.18 9.30 -5.66
C TYR A 163 5.96 9.42 -4.16
N SER A 164 4.72 9.21 -3.73
CA SER A 164 4.38 9.08 -2.31
C SER A 164 4.82 7.72 -1.76
N ALA A 165 5.12 7.67 -0.46
CA ALA A 165 5.32 6.42 0.26
C ALA A 165 4.13 5.44 0.07
N GLN A 166 2.91 5.95 -0.06
CA GLN A 166 1.74 5.10 -0.30
C GLN A 166 1.76 4.45 -1.68
N GLN A 167 2.12 5.19 -2.74
CA GLN A 167 2.27 4.62 -4.08
C GLN A 167 3.35 3.54 -4.11
N LEU A 168 4.48 3.79 -3.42
CA LEU A 168 5.57 2.82 -3.33
C LEU A 168 5.19 1.57 -2.52
N ARG A 169 4.41 1.72 -1.43
CA ARG A 169 3.84 0.57 -0.72
C ARG A 169 2.93 -0.26 -1.60
N VAL A 170 2.07 0.38 -2.39
CA VAL A 170 1.18 -0.33 -3.33
C VAL A 170 2.01 -1.08 -4.38
N MET A 171 3.06 -0.45 -4.92
CA MET A 171 3.99 -1.08 -5.87
C MET A 171 4.68 -2.31 -5.25
N ILE A 172 5.30 -2.16 -4.08
CA ILE A 172 5.98 -3.25 -3.37
C ILE A 172 5.01 -4.39 -3.06
N ASN A 173 3.80 -4.08 -2.56
CA ASN A 173 2.78 -5.08 -2.29
C ASN A 173 2.40 -5.86 -3.56
N LYS A 174 2.19 -5.17 -4.69
CA LYS A 174 1.86 -5.83 -5.95
C LYS A 174 2.95 -6.81 -6.37
N TYR A 175 4.22 -6.39 -6.31
CA TYR A 175 5.34 -7.26 -6.65
C TYR A 175 5.45 -8.43 -5.67
N LEU A 176 5.33 -8.18 -4.36
CA LEU A 176 5.30 -9.22 -3.33
C LEU A 176 4.18 -10.25 -3.55
N SER A 177 2.98 -9.80 -3.93
CA SER A 177 1.84 -10.68 -4.23
C SER A 177 2.11 -11.66 -5.37
N SER A 178 3.07 -11.37 -6.26
CA SER A 178 3.48 -12.28 -7.33
C SER A 178 4.39 -13.41 -6.86
N LEU A 179 4.97 -13.30 -5.66
CA LEU A 179 5.94 -14.24 -5.10
C LEU A 179 5.28 -15.34 -4.26
N ALA A 180 3.99 -15.62 -4.49
CA ALA A 180 3.20 -16.58 -3.74
C ALA A 180 3.30 -16.40 -2.20
N PRO A 181 3.06 -15.20 -1.63
CA PRO A 181 3.25 -14.97 -0.21
C PRO A 181 2.13 -15.63 0.61
N THR A 182 2.52 -16.25 1.73
CA THR A 182 1.58 -16.68 2.79
C THR A 182 1.83 -15.85 4.06
N PRO A 183 0.84 -15.14 4.59
CA PRO A 183 0.97 -14.39 5.83
C PRO A 183 1.16 -15.35 7.02
N VAL A 184 2.23 -15.16 7.78
CA VAL A 184 2.50 -15.99 8.98
C VAL A 184 1.99 -15.35 10.28
N ARG A 185 1.63 -14.06 10.23
CA ARG A 185 0.96 -13.30 11.30
C ARG A 185 -0.48 -12.95 10.91
N SER A 186 -1.37 -12.93 11.90
CA SER A 186 -2.80 -12.66 11.74
C SER A 186 -3.12 -11.28 11.15
N ASN A 187 -2.31 -10.27 11.46
CA ASN A 187 -2.49 -8.91 10.95
C ASN A 187 -1.63 -8.62 9.69
N GLY A 188 -1.08 -9.66 9.06
CA GLY A 188 -0.13 -9.53 7.95
C GLY A 188 1.23 -8.96 8.38
N GLY A 189 1.96 -8.41 7.41
CA GLY A 189 3.25 -7.75 7.61
C GLY A 189 4.47 -8.68 7.73
N VAL A 190 4.26 -9.98 7.87
CA VAL A 190 5.31 -11.00 7.79
C VAL A 190 4.80 -12.15 6.92
N TYR A 191 5.58 -12.54 5.92
CA TYR A 191 5.19 -13.47 4.87
C TYR A 191 6.20 -14.59 4.76
N PHE A 192 5.73 -15.82 4.55
CA PHE A 192 6.56 -16.87 3.99
C PHE A 192 6.54 -16.77 2.46
N ILE A 193 7.72 -16.93 1.84
CA ILE A 193 7.96 -16.90 0.40
C ILE A 193 8.69 -18.20 0.00
N PRO A 194 8.19 -18.98 -0.97
CA PRO A 194 8.83 -20.22 -1.38
C PRO A 194 10.25 -20.04 -1.94
N GLN A 195 11.08 -21.07 -1.80
CA GLN A 195 12.44 -21.10 -2.34
C GLN A 195 12.50 -20.87 -3.86
N SER A 196 11.47 -21.29 -4.60
CA SER A 196 11.34 -21.07 -6.05
C SER A 196 11.33 -19.60 -6.45
N PHE A 197 10.94 -18.69 -5.56
CA PHE A 197 10.94 -17.23 -5.78
C PHE A 197 12.15 -16.51 -5.18
N SER A 198 13.17 -17.24 -4.70
CA SER A 198 14.36 -16.67 -4.05
C SER A 198 15.04 -15.54 -4.83
N LYS A 199 15.17 -15.70 -6.16
CA LYS A 199 15.78 -14.69 -7.04
C LYS A 199 14.95 -13.41 -7.10
N ASP A 200 13.64 -13.54 -7.25
CA ASP A 200 12.73 -12.38 -7.36
C ASP A 200 12.52 -11.69 -6.01
N LEU A 201 12.54 -12.45 -4.91
CA LEU A 201 12.60 -11.90 -3.56
C LEU A 201 13.86 -11.06 -3.35
N LYS A 202 15.02 -11.54 -3.83
CA LYS A 202 16.27 -10.77 -3.74
C LYS A 202 16.18 -9.45 -4.50
N LYS A 203 15.54 -9.43 -5.67
CA LYS A 203 15.26 -8.18 -6.40
C LYS A 203 14.38 -7.23 -5.58
N LEU A 204 13.34 -7.75 -4.92
CA LEU A 204 12.48 -6.93 -4.06
C LEU A 204 13.26 -6.33 -2.88
N GLN A 205 14.20 -7.06 -2.29
CA GLN A 205 15.07 -6.52 -1.23
C GLN A 205 15.95 -5.39 -1.72
N LEU A 206 16.58 -5.54 -2.89
CA LEU A 206 17.40 -4.50 -3.51
C LEU A 206 16.57 -3.25 -3.81
N LEU A 207 15.29 -3.43 -4.20
CA LEU A 207 14.38 -2.32 -4.41
C LEU A 207 14.04 -1.61 -3.09
N CYS A 208 13.76 -2.34 -2.02
CA CYS A 208 13.55 -1.75 -0.69
C CYS A 208 14.79 -0.96 -0.23
N GLU A 209 15.98 -1.53 -0.37
CA GLU A 209 17.25 -0.90 -0.01
C GLU A 209 17.47 0.42 -0.76
N TYR A 210 17.26 0.43 -2.07
CA TYR A 210 17.33 1.64 -2.89
C TYR A 210 16.36 2.73 -2.40
N LEU A 211 15.13 2.33 -2.02
CA LEU A 211 14.12 3.23 -1.48
C LEU A 211 14.37 3.64 -0.02
N GLN A 212 15.56 3.35 0.54
CA GLN A 212 15.91 3.58 1.95
C GLN A 212 14.86 3.02 2.90
N SER A 213 14.28 1.89 2.48
CA SER A 213 13.16 1.19 3.10
C SER A 213 13.65 -0.17 3.57
N GLU A 214 12.96 -0.76 4.54
CA GLU A 214 13.35 -2.06 5.08
C GLU A 214 12.80 -3.18 4.18
N GLY A 215 13.63 -4.17 3.86
CA GLY A 215 13.22 -5.40 3.17
C GLY A 215 14.07 -6.56 3.65
N VAL A 216 13.63 -7.25 4.70
CA VAL A 216 14.43 -8.28 5.38
C VAL A 216 13.89 -9.66 5.05
N SER A 217 14.79 -10.58 4.69
CA SER A 217 14.48 -11.98 4.48
C SER A 217 15.31 -12.84 5.43
N VAL A 218 14.69 -13.82 6.08
CA VAL A 218 15.35 -14.83 6.90
C VAL A 218 15.10 -16.20 6.28
N PRO A 219 16.15 -16.98 5.94
CA PRO A 219 15.95 -18.31 5.37
C PRO A 219 15.23 -19.22 6.37
N LEU A 220 14.27 -20.00 5.86
CA LEU A 220 13.54 -21.00 6.63
C LEU A 220 13.98 -22.39 6.17
N GLN A 221 14.53 -23.16 7.11
CA GLN A 221 15.00 -24.52 6.86
C GLN A 221 13.84 -25.47 6.54
N ASP A 222 14.09 -26.45 5.68
CA ASP A 222 13.15 -27.52 5.40
C ASP A 222 13.15 -28.54 6.56
N THR A 223 12.24 -28.31 7.52
CA THR A 223 11.90 -29.27 8.56
C THR A 223 10.40 -29.54 8.55
N SER A 224 9.99 -30.69 9.09
CA SER A 224 8.58 -31.06 9.22
C SER A 224 7.77 -30.01 9.99
N GLU A 225 8.36 -29.41 11.03
CA GLU A 225 7.73 -28.35 11.83
C GLU A 225 7.48 -27.09 11.00
N ASN A 226 8.48 -26.65 10.23
CA ASN A 226 8.36 -25.46 9.39
C ASN A 226 7.37 -25.67 8.24
N LYS A 227 7.39 -26.85 7.62
CA LYS A 227 6.39 -27.25 6.62
C LYS A 227 4.98 -27.21 7.19
N ASN A 228 4.75 -27.84 8.34
CA ASN A 228 3.43 -27.84 9.00
C ASN A 228 2.97 -26.43 9.38
N LEU A 229 3.88 -25.57 9.86
CA LEU A 229 3.57 -24.18 10.16
C LEU A 229 3.07 -23.45 8.91
N VAL A 230 3.84 -23.49 7.82
CA VAL A 230 3.50 -22.82 6.55
C VAL A 230 2.19 -23.36 5.99
N LEU A 231 2.01 -24.69 6.00
CA LEU A 231 0.80 -25.36 5.53
C LEU A 231 -0.44 -24.93 6.33
N SER A 232 -0.34 -24.91 7.66
CA SER A 232 -1.46 -24.46 8.50
C SER A 232 -1.82 -22.99 8.25
N LYS A 233 -0.84 -22.13 7.93
CA LYS A 233 -1.08 -20.73 7.59
C LYS A 233 -1.75 -20.58 6.23
N LEU A 234 -1.32 -21.34 5.23
CA LEU A 234 -1.97 -21.37 3.92
C LEU A 234 -3.40 -21.92 4.03
N GLU A 235 -3.61 -22.98 4.82
CA GLU A 235 -4.94 -23.54 5.06
C GLU A 235 -5.88 -22.49 5.69
N ASN A 236 -5.42 -21.79 6.72
CA ASN A 236 -6.21 -20.74 7.36
C ASN A 236 -6.54 -19.59 6.39
N GLU A 237 -5.55 -19.14 5.61
CA GLU A 237 -5.76 -18.11 4.58
C GLU A 237 -6.78 -18.56 3.52
N MET A 238 -6.69 -19.81 3.04
CA MET A 238 -7.68 -20.37 2.12
C MET A 238 -9.08 -20.42 2.73
N LYS A 239 -9.22 -20.81 4.00
CA LYS A 239 -10.52 -20.81 4.71
C LYS A 239 -11.10 -19.41 4.82
N GLU A 240 -10.29 -18.43 5.20
CA GLU A 240 -10.73 -17.03 5.33
C GLU A 240 -11.23 -16.48 3.99
N VAL A 241 -10.49 -16.70 2.90
CA VAL A 241 -10.89 -16.24 1.57
C VAL A 241 -12.12 -16.98 1.05
N LEU A 242 -12.21 -18.30 1.29
CA LEU A 242 -13.38 -19.09 0.92
C LEU A 242 -14.65 -18.61 1.65
N ASN A 243 -14.56 -18.40 2.97
CA ASN A 243 -15.68 -17.90 3.78
C ASN A 243 -16.12 -16.52 3.29
N ARG A 244 -15.17 -15.61 3.04
CA ARG A 244 -15.46 -14.30 2.44
C ARG A 244 -16.19 -14.43 1.11
N CYS A 245 -15.78 -15.36 0.23
CA CYS A 245 -16.46 -15.56 -1.04
C CYS A 245 -17.90 -16.03 -0.85
N LYS A 246 -18.14 -16.99 0.05
CA LYS A 246 -19.47 -17.49 0.38
C LYS A 246 -20.37 -16.39 0.96
N GLU A 247 -19.87 -15.62 1.93
CA GLU A 247 -20.58 -14.49 2.53
C GLU A 247 -20.99 -13.44 1.49
N LEU A 248 -20.12 -13.17 0.50
CA LEU A 248 -20.42 -12.23 -0.58
C LEU A 248 -21.41 -12.80 -1.60
N SER A 249 -21.41 -14.11 -1.85
CA SER A 249 -22.39 -14.77 -2.72
C SER A 249 -23.82 -14.58 -2.21
N ASP A 250 -24.01 -14.59 -0.89
CA ASP A 250 -25.31 -14.40 -0.24
C ASP A 250 -25.77 -12.93 -0.21
N GLN A 251 -24.85 -11.97 -0.38
CA GLN A 251 -25.17 -10.55 -0.39
C GLN A 251 -25.63 -10.06 -1.78
N GLU A 252 -26.63 -9.18 -1.77
CA GLU A 252 -27.12 -8.48 -2.95
C GLU A 252 -26.81 -6.98 -2.89
N ASN A 253 -26.83 -6.32 -4.05
CA ASN A 253 -26.64 -4.86 -4.18
C ASN A 253 -25.29 -4.31 -3.71
N LEU A 254 -24.25 -5.14 -3.64
CA LEU A 254 -22.89 -4.67 -3.42
C LEU A 254 -22.30 -4.01 -4.67
N LYS A 255 -21.31 -3.15 -4.47
CA LYS A 255 -20.54 -2.58 -5.57
C LYS A 255 -19.78 -3.68 -6.30
N LYS A 256 -19.82 -3.69 -7.64
CA LYS A 256 -19.09 -4.65 -8.49
C LYS A 256 -17.61 -4.81 -8.14
N GLN A 257 -16.97 -3.74 -7.63
CA GLN A 257 -15.58 -3.77 -7.19
C GLN A 257 -15.33 -4.77 -6.04
N ILE A 258 -16.26 -4.90 -5.08
CA ILE A 258 -16.11 -5.79 -3.92
C ILE A 258 -16.01 -7.26 -4.36
N TYR A 259 -16.83 -7.64 -5.34
CA TYR A 259 -16.78 -8.97 -5.95
C TYR A 259 -15.47 -9.18 -6.71
N LYS A 260 -15.03 -8.20 -7.51
CA LYS A 260 -13.76 -8.27 -8.25
C LYS A 260 -12.57 -8.46 -7.32
N ASP A 261 -12.47 -7.64 -6.27
CA ASP A 261 -11.37 -7.71 -5.30
C ASP A 261 -11.31 -9.10 -4.63
N SER A 262 -12.48 -9.68 -4.33
CA SER A 262 -12.54 -11.00 -3.68
C SER A 262 -12.21 -12.15 -4.63
N ILE A 263 -12.56 -12.04 -5.92
CA ILE A 263 -12.15 -12.98 -6.97
C ILE A 263 -10.64 -12.91 -7.22
N GLU A 264 -10.07 -11.70 -7.24
CA GLU A 264 -8.62 -11.51 -7.38
C GLU A 264 -7.86 -12.15 -6.22
N GLU A 265 -8.36 -11.97 -4.99
CA GLU A 265 -7.77 -12.59 -3.80
C GLU A 265 -7.89 -14.12 -3.82
N ALA A 266 -9.04 -14.68 -4.22
CA ALA A 266 -9.21 -16.12 -4.41
C ALA A 266 -8.23 -16.67 -5.45
N ARG A 267 -8.04 -15.96 -6.57
CA ARG A 267 -7.07 -16.33 -7.61
C ARG A 267 -5.63 -16.28 -7.08
N ARG A 268 -5.29 -15.27 -6.27
CA ARG A 268 -3.97 -15.13 -5.66
C ARG A 268 -3.65 -16.34 -4.78
N VAL A 269 -4.53 -16.66 -3.82
CA VAL A 269 -4.33 -17.80 -2.91
C VAL A 269 -4.28 -19.13 -3.67
N ALA A 270 -5.12 -19.30 -4.69
CA ALA A 270 -5.09 -20.49 -5.55
C ALA A 270 -3.74 -20.65 -6.28
N ASN A 271 -3.14 -19.55 -6.74
CA ASN A 271 -1.82 -19.57 -7.36
C ASN A 271 -0.71 -19.84 -6.33
N THR A 272 -0.82 -19.29 -5.12
CA THR A 272 0.08 -19.61 -4.00
C THR A 272 0.09 -21.12 -3.73
N TYR A 273 -1.09 -21.73 -3.58
CA TYR A 273 -1.20 -23.18 -3.39
C TYR A 273 -0.53 -23.98 -4.53
N LYS A 274 -0.73 -23.60 -5.79
CA LYS A 274 -0.09 -24.27 -6.93
C LYS A 274 1.43 -24.23 -6.85
N ALA A 275 1.99 -23.05 -6.56
CA ALA A 275 3.44 -22.90 -6.38
C ALA A 275 3.97 -23.79 -5.24
N TYR A 276 3.18 -23.97 -4.18
CA TYR A 276 3.55 -24.80 -3.04
C TYR A 276 3.46 -26.28 -3.40
N LYS A 277 2.40 -26.70 -4.11
CA LYS A 277 2.25 -28.09 -4.59
C LYS A 277 3.44 -28.51 -5.45
N GLU A 278 3.90 -27.64 -6.34
CA GLU A 278 5.06 -27.88 -7.21
C GLU A 278 6.38 -27.91 -6.44
N THR A 279 6.55 -27.04 -5.44
CA THR A 279 7.85 -26.84 -4.73
C THR A 279 8.03 -27.78 -3.53
N LEU A 280 6.94 -28.08 -2.82
CA LEU A 280 6.99 -28.74 -1.51
C LEU A 280 6.57 -30.22 -1.58
N THR A 281 6.28 -30.75 -2.77
CA THR A 281 5.85 -32.14 -3.00
C THR A 281 4.69 -32.53 -2.07
N ILE A 282 3.75 -31.61 -1.89
CA ILE A 282 2.66 -31.73 -0.92
C ILE A 282 1.52 -32.56 -1.54
N ASP A 283 1.29 -33.75 -1.01
CA ASP A 283 0.01 -34.47 -1.13
C ASP A 283 -0.87 -34.11 0.07
N VAL A 284 -1.65 -33.03 -0.06
CA VAL A 284 -2.66 -32.66 0.94
C VAL A 284 -4.02 -32.61 0.25
N ASN A 285 -4.70 -33.76 0.28
CA ASN A 285 -6.04 -33.94 -0.27
C ASN A 285 -7.01 -32.85 0.22
N ASN A 286 -6.89 -32.42 1.48
CA ASN A 286 -7.74 -31.38 2.07
C ASN A 286 -7.57 -30.00 1.39
N LEU A 287 -6.33 -29.58 1.11
CA LEU A 287 -6.09 -28.30 0.43
C LEU A 287 -6.53 -28.34 -1.04
N GLU A 288 -6.47 -29.53 -1.66
CA GLU A 288 -6.95 -29.73 -3.02
C GLU A 288 -8.48 -29.63 -3.11
N GLU A 289 -9.20 -30.18 -2.13
CA GLU A 289 -10.65 -30.01 -1.99
C GLU A 289 -11.00 -28.52 -1.77
N MET A 290 -10.32 -27.84 -0.85
CA MET A 290 -10.51 -26.41 -0.61
C MET A 290 -10.22 -25.55 -1.85
N LEU A 291 -9.23 -25.91 -2.67
CA LEU A 291 -8.95 -25.22 -3.92
C LEU A 291 -10.12 -25.34 -4.89
N ASN A 292 -10.76 -26.51 -4.96
CA ASN A 292 -11.93 -26.72 -5.82
C ASN A 292 -13.12 -25.88 -5.31
N ASP A 293 -13.38 -25.88 -4.01
CA ASP A 293 -14.41 -25.04 -3.39
C ASP A 293 -14.18 -23.55 -3.65
N LEU A 294 -12.93 -23.10 -3.55
CA LEU A 294 -12.54 -21.72 -3.80
C LEU A 294 -12.78 -21.33 -5.28
N ARG A 295 -12.49 -22.24 -6.22
CA ARG A 295 -12.77 -22.03 -7.66
C ARG A 295 -14.27 -21.94 -7.93
N ILE A 296 -15.07 -22.83 -7.35
CA ILE A 296 -16.54 -22.81 -7.49
C ILE A 296 -17.09 -21.47 -6.97
N SER A 297 -16.70 -21.09 -5.76
CA SER A 297 -17.14 -19.84 -5.13
C SER A 297 -16.75 -18.61 -5.96
N ALA A 298 -15.52 -18.57 -6.52
CA ALA A 298 -15.09 -17.47 -7.38
C ALA A 298 -15.88 -17.37 -8.70
N VAL A 299 -16.31 -18.51 -9.27
CA VAL A 299 -17.18 -18.53 -10.46
C VAL A 299 -18.57 -17.97 -10.13
N GLU A 300 -19.14 -18.33 -8.98
CA GLU A 300 -20.42 -17.78 -8.52
C GLU A 300 -20.36 -16.25 -8.36
N LEU A 301 -19.30 -15.72 -7.75
CA LEU A 301 -19.09 -14.28 -7.65
C LEU A 301 -18.95 -13.60 -9.01
N THR A 302 -18.39 -14.28 -10.00
CA THR A 302 -18.28 -13.73 -11.37
C THR A 302 -19.66 -13.49 -11.97
N GLN A 303 -20.63 -14.37 -11.70
CA GLN A 303 -22.02 -14.22 -12.18
C GLN A 303 -22.70 -12.97 -11.60
N LYS A 304 -22.36 -12.58 -10.36
CA LYS A 304 -22.85 -11.36 -9.70
C LYS A 304 -22.31 -10.07 -10.35
N ILE A 305 -21.17 -10.13 -11.03
CA ILE A 305 -20.58 -8.98 -11.76
C ILE A 305 -21.26 -8.77 -13.11
N THR A 306 -21.65 -9.86 -13.78
CA THR A 306 -22.27 -9.84 -15.11
C THR A 306 -23.76 -9.50 -15.11
N LYS A 307 -24.44 -9.62 -13.96
CA LYS A 307 -25.78 -9.07 -13.76
C LYS A 307 -25.71 -7.54 -13.56
#